data_AF-A0A249NX90-F1
#
_entry.id   AF-A0A249NX90-F1
#
_cell.length_a   1.000
_cell.length_b   1.000
_cell.length_c   1.000
_cell.angle_alpha   90.00
_cell.angle_beta   90.00
_cell.angle_gamma   90.00
#
_symmetry.space_group_name_H-M   'P 1'
#
loop_
_entity.id
_entity.type
_entity.pdbx_description
1 polymer ?
#
loop_
_entity_poly.entity_id
_entity_poly.type
_entity_poly.pdbx_seq_one_letter_code
_entity_poly.pdbx_strand_id
1 'polypeptide(L)'
;MYYTVEKDGYRVVATLASGAEAQPIRFVSTLGPGERLMISVPQAIGQPSADFEIIREGEILHVQEPSGNLIDSVATSAVLKE
;
A
#
# COMPACT_ATOMS: atom_id res chain seq x y z
N MET A 1 -6.93 -0.69 -4.93
CA MET A 1 -5.83 -1.24 -5.74
C MET A 1 -6.37 -2.39 -6.57
N TYR A 2 -5.84 -2.61 -7.77
CA TYR A 2 -6.09 -3.83 -8.54
C TYR A 2 -4.85 -4.21 -9.35
N TYR A 3 -4.80 -5.43 -9.86
CA TYR A 3 -3.75 -5.88 -10.77
C TYR A 3 -4.32 -6.71 -11.91
N THR A 4 -3.56 -6.78 -13.00
CA THR A 4 -3.81 -7.68 -14.12
C THR A 4 -2.56 -8.50 -14.42
N VAL A 5 -2.74 -9.75 -14.84
CA VAL A 5 -1.63 -10.60 -15.28
C VAL A 5 -1.32 -10.26 -16.74
N GLU A 6 -0.09 -9.82 -17.01
CA GLU A 6 0.41 -9.50 -18.34
C GLU A 6 1.62 -10.39 -18.70
N LYS A 7 2.03 -10.36 -19.96
CA LYS A 7 3.16 -11.18 -20.46
C LYS A 7 4.44 -10.94 -19.66
N ASP A 8 4.68 -9.69 -19.29
CA ASP A 8 5.94 -9.24 -18.69
C ASP A 8 5.85 -9.11 -17.15
N GLY A 9 4.69 -9.42 -16.55
CA GLY A 9 4.52 -9.37 -15.09
C GLY A 9 3.10 -9.06 -14.65
N TYR A 10 2.94 -8.71 -13.37
CA TYR A 10 1.67 -8.23 -12.84
C TYR A 10 1.62 -6.72 -12.99
N ARG A 11 0.73 -6.22 -13.85
CA ARG A 11 0.47 -4.79 -13.95
C ARG A 11 -0.38 -4.36 -12.77
N VAL A 12 0.24 -3.70 -11.81
CA VAL A 12 -0.39 -3.19 -10.60
C VAL A 12 -0.82 -1.75 -10.82
N VAL A 13 -2.04 -1.45 -10.41
CA VAL A 13 -2.59 -0.10 -10.38
C VAL A 13 -3.01 0.24 -8.95
N ALA A 14 -2.32 1.22 -8.37
CA ALA A 14 -2.63 1.78 -7.07
C ALA A 14 -3.15 3.21 -7.24
N THR A 15 -4.15 3.61 -6.46
CA THR A 15 -4.65 4.99 -6.42
C THR A 15 -4.63 5.41 -4.96
N LEU A 16 -3.90 6.49 -4.69
CA LEU A 16 -3.64 7.00 -3.34
C LEU A 16 -4.16 8.44 -3.25
N ALA A 17 -4.76 8.79 -2.12
CA ALA A 17 -5.19 10.14 -1.78
C ALA A 17 -4.97 10.36 -0.29
N SER A 18 -4.64 11.58 0.13
CA SER A 18 -4.47 11.94 1.54
C SER A 18 -5.79 12.15 2.30
N GLY A 19 -6.93 11.96 1.64
CA GLY A 19 -8.28 12.11 2.19
C GLY A 19 -9.33 12.10 1.08
N ALA A 20 -10.61 12.07 1.45
CA ALA A 20 -11.72 11.99 0.51
C ALA A 20 -11.78 13.16 -0.49
N GLU A 21 -11.39 14.36 -0.05
CA GLU A 21 -11.42 15.59 -0.86
C GLU A 21 -10.09 15.86 -1.58
N ALA A 22 -9.06 15.06 -1.32
CA ALA A 22 -7.75 15.25 -1.93
C ALA A 22 -7.72 14.72 -3.37
N GLN A 23 -7.01 15.42 -4.26
CA GLN A 23 -6.85 14.93 -5.63
C GLN A 23 -6.04 13.61 -5.63
N PRO A 24 -6.61 12.51 -6.16
CA PRO A 24 -5.93 11.22 -6.12
C PRO A 24 -4.79 11.14 -7.12
N ILE A 25 -3.73 10.43 -6.74
CA ILE A 25 -2.61 10.09 -7.63
C ILE A 25 -2.68 8.60 -7.96
N ARG A 26 -2.57 8.27 -9.25
CA ARG A 26 -2.53 6.90 -9.75
C ARG A 26 -1.11 6.49 -10.09
N PHE A 27 -0.68 5.39 -9.49
CA PHE A 27 0.58 4.73 -9.78
C PHE A 27 0.32 3.47 -10.59
N VAL A 28 1.14 3.27 -11.62
CA VAL A 28 1.09 2.08 -12.48
C VAL A 28 2.50 1.54 -12.60
N SER A 29 2.67 0.26 -12.29
CA SER A 29 3.93 -0.46 -12.46
C SER A 29 3.66 -1.89 -12.88
N THR A 30 4.60 -2.50 -13.58
CA THR A 30 4.58 -3.94 -13.88
C THR A 30 5.61 -4.62 -12.99
N LEU A 31 5.17 -5.57 -12.16
CA LEU A 31 6.02 -6.33 -11.24
C LEU A 31 6.29 -7.74 -11.79
N GLY A 32 7.56 -8.00 -12.09
CA GLY A 32 8.10 -9.34 -12.28
C GLY A 32 8.13 -10.16 -10.98
N PRO A 33 8.42 -11.48 -11.06
CA PRO A 33 8.54 -12.32 -9.87
C PRO A 33 9.62 -11.80 -8.91
N GLY A 34 9.27 -11.60 -7.64
CA GLY A 34 10.18 -11.08 -6.61
C GLY A 34 10.39 -9.57 -6.63
N GLU A 35 9.78 -8.86 -7.58
CA GLU A 35 9.87 -7.39 -7.63
C GLU A 35 8.89 -6.73 -6.65
N ARG A 36 9.25 -5.50 -6.27
CA ARG A 36 8.48 -4.67 -5.34
C ARG A 36 8.36 -3.23 -5.83
N LEU A 37 7.25 -2.61 -5.47
CA LEU A 37 6.99 -1.18 -5.61
C LEU A 37 6.89 -0.56 -4.21
N MET A 38 7.76 0.40 -3.91
CA MET A 38 7.70 1.24 -2.72
C MET A 38 7.22 2.63 -3.12
N ILE A 39 6.18 3.14 -2.45
CA ILE A 39 5.69 4.51 -2.58
C ILE A 39 5.85 5.20 -1.23
N SER A 40 6.78 6.14 -1.15
CA SER A 40 7.03 6.93 0.06
C SER A 40 6.43 8.32 -0.08
N VAL A 41 5.50 8.65 0.81
CA VAL A 41 4.86 9.98 0.86
C VAL A 41 5.47 10.79 2.02
N PRO A 42 6.09 11.95 1.74
CA PRO A 42 6.59 12.82 2.80
C PRO A 42 5.46 13.29 3.72
N GLN A 43 5.75 13.38 5.01
CA GLN A 43 4.86 13.97 6.01
C GLN A 43 5.38 15.33 6.48
N ALA A 44 5.00 15.77 7.69
CA ALA A 44 5.53 17.00 8.26
C ALA A 44 7.05 16.90 8.47
N ILE A 45 7.71 18.06 8.56
CA ILE A 45 9.15 18.12 8.84
C ILE A 45 9.45 17.36 10.13
N GLY A 46 10.41 16.43 10.06
CA GLY A 46 10.81 15.60 11.19
C GLY A 46 9.95 14.36 11.44
N GLN A 47 8.90 14.13 10.65
CA GLN A 47 8.14 12.87 10.67
C GLN A 47 8.69 11.87 9.64
N PRO A 48 8.65 10.56 9.92
CA PRO A 48 8.94 9.55 8.92
C PRO A 48 7.94 9.62 7.76
N SER A 49 8.35 9.16 6.58
CA SER A 49 7.43 9.01 5.46
C SER A 49 6.34 7.98 5.77
N ALA A 50 5.17 8.17 5.16
CA ALA A 50 4.21 7.10 5.04
C ALA A 50 4.63 6.23 3.85
N ASP A 51 5.12 5.03 4.14
CA ASP A 51 5.58 4.08 3.13
C ASP A 51 4.50 3.05 2.83
N PHE A 52 4.14 2.92 1.55
CA PHE A 52 3.26 1.90 1.03
C PHE A 52 4.07 0.95 0.15
N GLU A 53 4.06 -0.34 0.45
CA GLU A 53 4.84 -1.35 -0.28
C GLU A 53 3.92 -2.39 -0.91
N ILE A 54 4.24 -2.76 -2.15
CA ILE A 54 3.60 -3.85 -2.88
C ILE A 54 4.70 -4.81 -3.32
N ILE A 55 4.59 -6.07 -2.94
CA ILE A 55 5.59 -7.10 -3.26
C ILE A 55 4.90 -8.23 -4.02
N ARG A 56 5.50 -8.69 -5.12
CA ARG A 56 5.07 -9.90 -5.81
C ARG A 56 5.92 -11.09 -5.37
N GLU A 57 5.31 -11.96 -4.56
CA GLU A 57 5.90 -13.24 -4.15
C GLU A 57 5.23 -14.39 -4.91
N GLY A 58 5.87 -14.81 -6.00
CA GLY A 58 5.32 -15.80 -6.92
C GLY A 58 4.03 -15.30 -7.58
N GLU A 59 2.89 -15.89 -7.19
CA GLU A 59 1.55 -15.54 -7.67
C GLU A 59 0.76 -14.68 -6.68
N ILE A 60 1.34 -14.38 -5.52
CA ILE A 60 0.71 -13.61 -4.45
C ILE A 60 1.22 -12.17 -4.51
N LEU A 61 0.31 -11.21 -4.35
CA LEU A 61 0.66 -9.82 -4.08
C LEU A 61 0.46 -9.53 -2.59
N HIS A 62 1.55 -9.17 -1.93
CA HIS A 62 1.53 -8.62 -0.58
C HIS A 62 1.41 -7.10 -0.66
N VAL A 63 0.57 -6.54 0.19
CA VAL A 63 0.37 -5.11 0.32
C VAL A 63 0.64 -4.74 1.76
N GLN A 64 1.61 -3.87 1.97
CA GLN A 64 1.89 -3.27 3.26
C GLN A 64 1.48 -1.80 3.19
N GLU A 65 0.39 -1.49 3.89
CA GLU A 65 -0.06 -0.11 4.03
C GLU A 65 0.83 0.62 5.04
N PRO A 66 1.01 1.93 4.91
CA PRO A 66 1.67 2.71 5.95
C PRO A 66 0.88 2.50 7.24
N SER A 67 1.55 2.07 8.29
CA SER A 67 0.96 2.00 9.61
C SER A 67 0.56 3.42 10.01
N GLY A 68 -0.72 3.75 9.81
CA GLY A 68 -1.33 4.90 10.45
C GLY A 68 -1.06 4.78 11.95
N ASN A 69 -0.54 5.85 12.55
CA ASN A 69 -0.19 5.97 13.97
C ASN A 69 -0.73 4.83 14.84
N LEU A 70 0.17 4.10 15.52
CA LEU A 70 -0.05 2.96 16.43
C LEU A 70 -1.06 3.21 17.59
N ILE A 71 -1.86 4.27 17.54
CA ILE A 71 -2.84 4.66 18.55
C ILE A 71 -4.28 4.25 18.17
N ASP A 72 -4.59 3.94 16.89
CA ASP A 72 -5.95 3.47 16.51
C ASP A 72 -6.09 1.93 16.44
N SER A 73 -4.99 1.18 16.30
CA SER A 73 -5.05 -0.29 16.16
C SER A 73 -5.24 -1.03 17.49
N VAL A 74 -5.22 -0.34 18.63
CA VAL A 74 -5.53 -0.94 19.95
C VAL A 74 -7.03 -1.12 20.18
N ALA A 75 -7.89 -0.46 19.37
CA ALA A 75 -9.35 -0.53 19.54
C ALA A 75 -10.03 -1.68 18.77
N THR A 76 -9.36 -2.32 17.80
CA THR A 76 -9.97 -3.32 16.91
C THR A 76 -9.58 -4.77 17.24
N SER A 77 -8.92 -5.03 18.37
CA SER A 77 -8.59 -6.42 18.78
C SER A 77 -9.22 -6.84 20.11
N ALA A 78 -10.05 -5.98 20.74
CA ALA A 78 -10.52 -6.21 22.10
C ALA A 78 -12.04 -6.16 22.28
N VAL A 79 -12.87 -6.54 21.31
CA VAL A 79 -14.22 -7.06 21.60
C VAL A 79 -14.66 -8.03 20.51
N LEU A 80 -14.37 -9.32 20.70
CA LEU A 80 -15.26 -10.44 20.39
C LEU A 80 -14.78 -11.60 21.26
N LYS A 81 -15.26 -11.63 22.50
CA LYS A 81 -15.19 -12.80 23.37
C LYS A 81 -16.61 -13.18 23.75
N GLU A 82 -17.00 -14.34 23.22
CA GLU A 82 -18.14 -15.23 23.55
C GLU A 82 -19.57 -14.70 23.41
#